data_AF-A0A660M074-F1
#
_entry.id   AF-A0A660M074-F1
#
_cell.length_a   1.000
_cell.length_b   1.000
_cell.length_c   1.000
_cell.angle_alpha   90.00
_cell.angle_beta   90.00
_cell.angle_gamma   90.00
#
_symmetry.space_group_name_H-M   'P 1'
#
loop_
_entity.id
_entity.type
_entity.pdbx_description
1 polymer ?
#
loop_
_entity_poly.entity_id
_entity_poly.type
_entity_poly.pdbx_seq_one_letter_code
_entity_poly.pdbx_strand_id
1 'polypeptide(L)'
;MAYNTNSSAPKARGDAMKLLIQEQLPVGVVALRLGVNRSTIWRWLKKWQQQNSNIHFTNSNRINRQVKPAGYIPGIGARIQV
;
A
#
# COMPACT_ATOMS: atom_id res chain seq x y z
N MET A 1 -21.53 -6.00 18.11
CA MET A 1 -20.83 -5.07 19.03
C MET A 1 -19.82 -4.24 18.23
N ALA A 2 -20.10 -2.97 17.94
CA ALA A 2 -19.19 -2.09 17.20
C ALA A 2 -18.40 -1.21 18.17
N TYR A 3 -17.10 -1.46 18.35
CA TYR A 3 -16.30 -0.84 19.42
C TYR A 3 -15.71 0.54 19.07
N ASN A 4 -16.19 1.24 18.01
CA ASN A 4 -15.76 2.60 17.69
C ASN A 4 -16.65 3.26 16.62
N THR A 5 -17.45 4.26 16.99
CA THR A 5 -18.26 5.14 16.12
C THR A 5 -17.64 6.53 15.95
N ASN A 6 -16.33 6.71 16.16
CA ASN A 6 -15.69 8.01 16.00
C ASN A 6 -15.41 8.28 14.53
N SER A 7 -16.19 9.18 13.93
CA SER A 7 -16.06 9.70 12.56
C SER A 7 -14.63 10.21 12.23
N SER A 8 -13.85 10.62 13.24
CA SER A 8 -12.46 11.08 13.10
C SER A 8 -11.41 9.95 13.09
N ALA A 9 -11.77 8.72 13.42
CA ALA A 9 -10.83 7.59 13.53
C ALA A 9 -10.13 7.20 12.22
N PRO A 10 -10.79 7.26 11.03
CA PRO A 10 -10.12 6.96 9.76
C PRO A 10 -9.01 7.98 9.43
N LYS A 11 -9.26 9.27 9.66
CA LYS A 11 -8.29 10.35 9.43
C LYS A 11 -7.09 10.23 10.37
N ALA A 12 -7.35 10.10 11.67
CA ALA A 12 -6.30 9.93 12.68
C ALA A 12 -5.46 8.66 12.43
N ARG A 13 -6.05 7.58 11.92
CA ARG A 13 -5.33 6.37 11.52
C ARG A 13 -4.39 6.64 10.34
N GLY A 14 -4.85 7.36 9.32
CA GLY A 14 -4.02 7.74 8.18
C GLY A 14 -2.81 8.57 8.61
N ASP A 15 -3.04 9.61 9.40
CA ASP A 15 -1.99 10.49 9.92
C ASP A 15 -1.00 9.73 10.82
N ALA A 16 -1.50 8.83 11.68
CA ALA A 16 -0.65 7.97 12.50
C ALA A 16 0.27 7.06 11.66
N MET A 17 -0.27 6.41 10.62
CA MET A 17 0.52 5.53 9.76
C MET A 17 1.56 6.33 8.96
N LYS A 18 1.20 7.54 8.51
CA LYS A 18 2.13 8.46 7.85
C LYS A 18 3.33 8.77 8.75
N LEU A 19 3.08 9.19 9.99
CA LEU A 19 4.12 9.52 10.96
C LEU A 19 4.97 8.32 11.38
N LEU A 20 4.37 7.12 11.47
CA LEU A 20 5.10 5.91 11.85
C LEU A 20 5.99 5.36 10.72
N ILE A 21 5.51 5.39 9.47
CA ILE A 21 6.14 4.67 8.36
C ILE A 21 7.01 5.61 7.53
N GLN A 22 6.50 6.81 7.19
CA GLN A 22 7.26 7.76 6.38
C GLN A 22 8.28 8.52 7.25
N GLU A 23 7.82 9.06 8.37
CA GLU A 23 8.65 9.88 9.27
C GLU A 23 9.42 9.04 10.31
N GLN A 24 9.18 7.72 10.36
CA GLN A 24 9.84 6.77 11.27
C GLN A 24 9.82 7.17 12.75
N LEU A 25 8.77 7.89 13.18
CA LEU A 25 8.65 8.34 14.56
C LEU A 25 8.31 7.19 15.50
N PRO A 26 8.78 7.21 16.77
CA PRO A 26 8.42 6.18 17.73
C PRO A 26 6.94 6.27 18.12
N VAL A 27 6.32 5.12 18.38
CA VAL A 27 4.88 4.98 18.72
C VAL A 27 4.45 5.92 19.85
N GLY A 28 5.31 6.13 20.86
CA GLY A 28 5.03 7.04 21.96
C GLY A 28 4.88 8.50 21.52
N VAL A 29 5.75 8.97 20.62
CA VAL A 29 5.69 10.35 20.09
C VAL A 29 4.45 10.54 19.22
N VAL A 30 4.11 9.55 18.39
CA VAL A 30 2.90 9.61 17.55
C VAL A 30 1.62 9.61 18.39
N ALA A 31 1.57 8.80 19.45
CA ALA A 31 0.46 8.77 20.41
C ALA A 31 0.25 10.15 21.07
N LEU A 32 1.33 10.79 21.52
CA LEU A 32 1.28 12.12 22.13
C LEU A 32 0.81 13.20 21.13
N ARG A 33 1.36 13.20 19.90
CA ARG A 33 1.00 14.18 18.86
C ARG A 33 -0.47 14.11 18.43
N LEU A 34 -1.04 12.91 18.39
CA LEU A 34 -2.41 12.69 17.95
C LEU A 34 -3.42 12.65 19.11
N GLY A 35 -2.97 12.70 20.36
CA GLY A 35 -3.85 12.58 21.53
C GLY A 35 -4.52 11.21 21.65
N VAL A 36 -3.90 10.15 21.12
CA VAL A 36 -4.47 8.81 21.04
C VAL A 36 -3.65 7.84 21.90
N ASN A 37 -4.31 6.92 22.59
CA ASN A 37 -3.62 5.92 23.41
C ASN A 37 -2.64 5.07 22.58
N ARG A 38 -1.44 4.82 23.11
CA ARG A 38 -0.41 3.96 22.52
C ARG A 38 -0.94 2.61 22.01
N SER A 39 -1.86 1.99 22.74
CA SER A 39 -2.45 0.69 22.38
C SER A 39 -3.36 0.78 21.15
N THR A 40 -3.95 1.93 20.87
CA THR A 40 -4.73 2.19 19.66
C THR A 40 -3.81 2.31 18.45
N ILE A 41 -2.70 3.03 18.60
CA ILE A 41 -1.66 3.13 17.56
C ILE A 41 -1.08 1.74 17.22
N TRP A 42 -0.77 0.93 18.23
CA TRP A 42 -0.32 -0.46 18.05
C TRP A 42 -1.34 -1.32 17.29
N ARG A 43 -2.63 -1.22 17.62
CA ARG A 43 -3.69 -1.95 16.91
C ARG A 43 -3.77 -1.53 15.44
N TRP A 44 -3.61 -0.25 15.15
CA TRP A 44 -3.60 0.25 13.78
C TRP A 44 -2.38 -0.23 13.00
N LEU A 45 -1.19 -0.20 13.61
CA LEU A 45 0.04 -0.70 13.01
C LEU A 45 -0.06 -2.20 12.70
N LYS A 46 -0.54 -3.01 13.66
CA LYS A 46 -0.74 -4.45 13.47
C LYS A 46 -1.72 -4.73 12.32
N LYS A 47 -2.84 -4.01 12.26
CA LYS A 47 -3.81 -4.14 11.16
C LYS A 47 -3.20 -3.71 9.82
N TRP A 48 -2.41 -2.64 9.81
CA TRP A 48 -1.69 -2.21 8.61
C TRP A 48 -0.71 -3.31 8.16
N GLN A 49 0.14 -3.83 9.04
CA GLN A 49 1.07 -4.92 8.72
C GLN A 49 0.36 -6.15 8.19
N GLN A 50 -0.76 -6.56 8.79
CA GLN A 50 -1.58 -7.68 8.30
C GLN A 50 -2.17 -7.40 6.89
N GLN A 51 -2.58 -6.17 6.61
CA GLN A 51 -3.04 -5.79 5.27
C GLN A 51 -1.88 -5.76 4.27
N ASN A 52 -0.67 -5.44 4.74
CA ASN A 52 0.52 -5.31 3.92
C ASN A 52 1.33 -6.61 3.81
N SER A 53 1.05 -7.63 4.61
CA SER A 53 1.79 -8.89 4.65
C SER A 53 1.66 -9.71 3.38
N ASN A 54 0.56 -9.53 2.65
CA ASN A 54 0.29 -10.19 1.37
C ASN A 54 0.60 -9.28 0.17
N ILE A 55 1.26 -8.13 0.40
CA ILE A 55 1.69 -7.28 -0.71
C ILE A 55 2.90 -7.93 -1.34
N HIS A 56 2.64 -8.64 -2.42
CA HIS A 56 3.65 -9.01 -3.38
C HIS A 56 4.20 -7.74 -4.04
N PHE A 57 5.42 -7.33 -3.69
CA PHE A 57 6.17 -6.31 -4.42
C PHE A 57 6.48 -6.73 -5.87
N THR A 58 6.23 -8.00 -6.21
CA THR A 58 6.34 -8.57 -7.54
C THR A 58 4.94 -8.79 -8.13
N ASN A 59 4.63 -8.11 -9.24
CA ASN A 59 3.42 -8.43 -9.98
C ASN A 59 3.65 -9.74 -10.77
N SER A 60 3.44 -10.88 -10.11
CA SER A 60 3.64 -12.21 -10.71
C SER A 60 2.66 -12.49 -11.87
N ASN A 61 1.52 -11.78 -11.91
CA ASN A 61 0.53 -11.83 -12.98
C ASN A 61 0.74 -10.76 -14.06
N ARG A 62 1.82 -9.96 -13.99
CA ARG A 62 2.23 -9.11 -15.11
C ARG A 62 2.87 -10.04 -16.13
N ILE A 63 2.07 -10.49 -17.09
CA ILE A 63 2.61 -10.99 -18.35
C ILE A 63 3.50 -9.85 -18.86
N ASN A 64 4.82 -10.06 -18.93
CA ASN A 64 5.72 -9.18 -19.66
C ASN A 64 5.02 -8.91 -20.98
N ARG A 65 4.56 -7.66 -21.20
CA ARG A 65 3.89 -7.31 -22.45
C ARG A 65 4.88 -7.73 -23.53
N GLN A 66 4.55 -8.78 -24.28
CA GLN A 66 5.40 -9.18 -25.39
C GLN A 66 5.40 -7.95 -26.31
N VAL A 67 6.53 -7.26 -26.34
CA VAL A 67 6.72 -6.10 -27.20
C VAL A 67 6.78 -6.68 -28.60
N LYS A 68 5.61 -6.79 -29.23
CA LYS A 68 5.54 -7.12 -30.65
C LYS A 68 6.19 -5.94 -31.38
N PRO A 69 7.21 -6.16 -32.20
CA PRO A 69 7.77 -5.08 -33.01
C PRO A 69 6.65 -4.43 -33.83
N ALA A 70 6.75 -3.12 -34.06
CA ALA A 70 5.78 -2.40 -34.87
C ALA A 70 5.61 -3.14 -36.22
N GLY A 71 4.37 -3.47 -36.59
CA GLY A 71 4.06 -4.22 -37.81
C GLY A 71 3.99 -5.74 -37.70
N TYR A 72 3.98 -6.33 -36.49
CA TYR A 72 3.75 -7.77 -36.33
C TYR A 72 2.32 -8.18 -36.72
N ILE A 73 2.20 -9.04 -37.74
CA ILE A 73 0.93 -9.67 -38.14
C ILE A 73 1.00 -11.16 -37.75
N PRO A 74 0.04 -11.69 -36.95
CA PRO A 74 0.02 -13.11 -36.60
C PRO A 74 0.03 -14.01 -37.85
N GLY A 75 0.98 -14.95 -37.91
CA GLY A 75 1.14 -15.87 -39.06
C GLY A 75 2.03 -15.36 -40.20
N ILE A 76 2.45 -14.08 -40.19
CA ILE A 76 3.26 -13.47 -41.27
C ILE A 76 4.59 -12.91 -40.73
N GLY A 77 4.70 -12.60 -39.43
CA GLY A 77 5.93 -12.05 -38.83
C GLY A 77 6.04 -10.52 -38.94
N ALA A 78 7.20 -9.95 -38.61
CA ALA A 78 7.45 -8.50 -38.68
C ALA A 78 7.90 -8.10 -40.09
N ARG A 79 7.10 -7.28 -40.78
CA ARG A 79 7.50 -6.73 -42.09
C ARG A 79 8.41 -5.52 -41.89
N ILE A 80 9.70 -5.69 -42.15
CA ILE A 80 10.63 -4.57 -42.32
C ILE A 80 10.27 -3.92 -43.67
N GLN A 81 9.83 -2.66 -43.65
CA GLN A 81 9.74 -1.86 -44.87
C GLN A 81 11.18 -1.52 -45.30
N VAL A 82 11.52 -1.92 -46.52
CA VAL A 82 12.78 -1.62 -47.21
C VAL A 82 12.78 -0.17 -47.68
#